data_AF-A0A8J1VMM8-F1
#
_entry.id   AF-A0A8J1VMM8-F1
#
_cell.length_a   1.000
_cell.length_b   1.000
_cell.length_c   1.000
_cell.angle_alpha   90.00
_cell.angle_beta   90.00
_cell.angle_gamma   90.00
#
_symmetry.space_group_name_H-M   'P 1'
#
loop_
_entity.id
_entity.type
_entity.pdbx_description
1 polymer ?
#
loop_
_entity_poly.entity_id
_entity_poly.type
_entity_poly.pdbx_seq_one_letter_code
_entity_poly.pdbx_strand_id
1 'polypeptide(L)'
;MVPAPASRPTKRSGKENVLVARIVKSKAANIGEESADESDSFGGFSVDEAPAKSSKSTLHTAKSSSQSLKSSTLRLAETEEDVEAVENDQVESEKRKGEFHRRLTAMTLERDRMRTQRDTFSKQFEELSKTRSTDVEGVLEKYKEKAGTHANAQNDIIASLAALNDKLQARIQTLEKASVPLPSAGGVFEAGPAIVPPAKADPKEVRALKEDLAKVQSALKGKDEKILSLEREIKAEVEHSRLLQATAKAGGAPSLAASISTTPEEAEKDAQSLKLYEDMTDLNIMNVKIKQGAKNGKEVTFNCVQTVEGRSLNFKLRACNELDLSLVAAKADNPWIKSVIFQPVGLENEADAEFAKRLGIFATEFSVRKDELGELWRELKSRISVNGVFDESMDGVEG
;
A
#
# COMPACT_ATOMS: atom_id res chain seq x y z
N MET A 1 7.58 57.83 41.20
CA MET A 1 6.59 57.40 42.20
C MET A 1 5.51 56.64 41.47
N VAL A 2 5.41 55.34 41.73
CA VAL A 2 4.55 54.36 41.04
C VAL A 2 3.49 53.91 42.05
N PRO A 3 2.19 53.84 41.70
CA PRO A 3 1.22 53.12 42.51
C PRO A 3 1.06 51.69 41.98
N ALA A 4 1.21 50.73 42.89
CA ALA A 4 0.96 49.30 42.69
C ALA A 4 -0.55 48.99 42.68
N PRO A 5 -0.98 47.92 41.99
CA PRO A 5 -2.25 47.28 42.29
C PRO A 5 -2.10 45.90 42.95
N ALA A 6 -3.02 45.65 43.86
CA ALA A 6 -3.06 44.59 44.85
C ALA A 6 -3.50 43.23 44.29
N SER A 7 -2.82 42.19 44.75
CA SER A 7 -3.18 40.78 44.59
C SER A 7 -4.33 40.37 45.53
N ARG A 8 -5.34 39.66 45.02
CA ARG A 8 -6.26 38.84 45.84
C ARG A 8 -6.17 37.36 45.43
N PRO A 9 -6.15 36.42 46.40
CA PRO A 9 -6.06 34.99 46.15
C PRO A 9 -7.44 34.32 46.15
N THR A 10 -7.66 33.33 45.27
CA THR A 10 -8.73 32.34 45.42
C THR A 10 -8.14 30.93 45.36
N LYS A 11 -8.48 30.16 46.40
CA LYS A 11 -8.05 28.79 46.66
C LYS A 11 -8.95 27.77 45.95
N ARG A 12 -8.29 26.76 45.36
CA ARG A 12 -8.53 25.30 45.38
C ARG A 12 -9.96 24.74 45.26
N SER A 13 -10.13 23.90 44.24
CA SER A 13 -10.72 22.54 44.28
C SER A 13 -10.51 21.95 42.87
N GLY A 14 -9.80 20.85 42.60
CA GLY A 14 -9.73 19.59 43.32
C GLY A 14 -10.57 18.55 42.58
N LYS A 15 -10.01 17.89 41.55
CA LYS A 15 -10.40 16.57 41.02
C LYS A 15 -9.41 16.14 39.94
N GLU A 16 -8.38 15.44 40.40
CA GLU A 16 -7.45 14.66 39.59
C GLU A 16 -8.22 13.51 38.95
N ASN A 17 -8.14 13.38 37.63
CA ASN A 17 -8.65 12.23 36.91
C ASN A 17 -7.43 11.43 36.40
N VAL A 18 -6.88 10.62 37.29
CA VAL A 18 -5.81 9.66 36.98
C VAL A 18 -6.43 8.50 36.22
N LEU A 19 -6.10 8.37 34.93
CA LEU A 19 -6.45 7.19 34.16
C LEU A 19 -5.57 6.02 34.63
N VAL A 20 -6.23 5.06 35.27
CA VAL A 20 -5.68 3.78 35.73
C VAL A 20 -5.19 2.98 34.52
N ALA A 21 -3.86 2.86 34.39
CA ALA A 21 -3.24 1.90 33.50
C ALA A 21 -3.54 0.47 34.00
N ARG A 22 -4.33 -0.29 33.25
CA ARG A 22 -4.47 -1.75 33.46
C ARG A 22 -3.18 -2.43 33.02
N ILE A 23 -2.34 -2.77 33.99
CA ILE A 23 -1.25 -3.73 33.85
C ILE A 23 -1.88 -5.13 33.77
N VAL A 24 -1.86 -5.73 32.58
CA VAL A 24 -2.19 -7.15 32.42
C VAL A 24 -0.93 -7.95 32.73
N LYS A 25 -0.96 -8.62 33.87
CA LYS A 25 0.09 -9.50 34.39
C LYS A 25 -0.03 -10.85 33.68
N SER A 26 0.69 -11.07 32.58
CA SER A 26 0.80 -12.40 31.98
C SER A 26 1.80 -13.24 32.77
N LYS A 27 1.26 -14.28 33.37
CA LYS A 27 1.87 -15.30 34.21
C LYS A 27 2.95 -16.08 33.43
N ALA A 28 4.17 -16.07 33.94
CA ALA A 28 5.23 -16.99 33.54
C ALA A 28 4.82 -18.42 33.92
N ALA A 29 4.68 -19.29 32.93
CA ALA A 29 4.59 -20.72 33.12
C ALA A 29 5.98 -21.32 32.87
N ASN A 30 6.50 -21.91 33.94
CA ASN A 30 7.72 -22.67 34.04
C ASN A 30 7.40 -24.13 33.64
N ILE A 31 7.92 -24.58 32.50
CA ILE A 31 7.97 -25.98 32.02
C ILE A 31 9.25 -25.99 31.17
N GLY A 32 10.32 -26.72 31.44
CA GLY A 32 10.48 -28.03 32.05
C GLY A 32 11.43 -28.77 31.11
N GLU A 33 12.68 -28.97 31.54
CA GLU A 33 13.67 -29.81 30.87
C GLU A 33 13.19 -31.27 30.82
N GLU A 34 13.28 -31.93 29.67
CA GLU A 34 13.42 -33.39 29.43
C GLU A 34 13.47 -33.57 27.89
N SER A 35 14.64 -33.81 27.29
CA SER A 35 15.32 -35.10 27.06
C SER A 35 14.84 -35.87 25.81
N ALA A 36 15.83 -36.13 24.95
CA ALA A 36 16.04 -37.32 24.10
C ALA A 36 15.13 -37.61 22.89
N ASP A 37 15.84 -37.89 21.79
CA ASP A 37 15.57 -38.87 20.71
C ASP A 37 14.18 -38.91 20.06
N GLU A 38 14.11 -38.66 18.76
CA GLU A 38 14.18 -39.74 17.76
C GLU A 38 14.12 -39.17 16.33
N SER A 39 14.84 -39.85 15.46
CA SER A 39 14.90 -39.71 14.01
C SER A 39 13.55 -39.96 13.32
N ASP A 40 13.25 -39.17 12.29
CA ASP A 40 12.58 -39.62 11.05
C ASP A 40 12.69 -38.47 10.02
N SER A 41 13.56 -38.57 9.00
CA SER A 41 13.37 -39.39 7.79
C SER A 41 12.02 -39.16 7.12
N PHE A 42 11.88 -38.07 6.35
CA PHE A 42 10.95 -38.09 5.23
C PHE A 42 11.38 -37.17 4.07
N GLY A 43 11.94 -37.81 3.05
CA GLY A 43 11.47 -37.67 1.67
C GLY A 43 11.63 -36.31 0.99
N GLY A 44 12.76 -36.14 0.30
CA GLY A 44 12.84 -35.21 -0.82
C GLY A 44 11.90 -35.64 -1.95
N PHE A 45 11.17 -34.67 -2.49
CA PHE A 45 10.54 -34.79 -3.80
C PHE A 45 10.96 -33.59 -4.64
N SER A 46 11.95 -33.83 -5.50
CA SER A 46 12.22 -33.01 -6.68
C SER A 46 11.24 -33.46 -7.77
N VAL A 47 10.48 -32.53 -8.33
CA VAL A 47 9.74 -32.76 -9.58
C VAL A 47 10.12 -31.63 -10.53
N ASP A 48 11.13 -31.92 -11.34
CA ASP A 48 11.33 -31.36 -12.67
C ASP A 48 10.15 -31.81 -13.55
N GLU A 49 9.35 -30.87 -14.06
CA GLU A 49 8.53 -31.17 -15.23
C GLU A 49 8.43 -29.95 -16.16
N ALA A 50 9.09 -30.10 -17.32
CA ALA A 50 9.12 -29.16 -18.42
C ALA A 50 7.80 -29.17 -19.21
N PRO A 51 7.50 -28.11 -20.00
CA PRO A 51 6.16 -27.87 -20.53
C PRO A 51 5.90 -28.62 -21.85
N ALA A 52 4.85 -29.44 -21.87
CA ALA A 52 4.34 -30.06 -23.08
C ALA A 52 3.32 -29.16 -23.80
N LYS A 53 3.56 -29.00 -25.09
CA LYS A 53 2.74 -28.31 -26.10
C LYS A 53 1.42 -29.07 -26.39
N SER A 54 0.52 -28.35 -27.06
CA SER A 54 -0.72 -28.80 -27.74
C SER A 54 -1.98 -28.67 -26.86
N SER A 55 -3.03 -27.98 -27.32
CA SER A 55 -3.80 -28.47 -28.46
C SER A 55 -4.63 -27.38 -29.15
N LYS A 56 -4.71 -27.55 -30.46
CA LYS A 56 -5.41 -26.78 -31.50
C LYS A 56 -6.91 -26.75 -31.25
N SER A 57 -7.52 -25.56 -31.30
CA SER A 57 -8.96 -25.38 -31.39
C SER A 57 -9.46 -25.76 -32.79
N THR A 58 -10.15 -26.89 -32.91
CA THR A 58 -10.79 -27.30 -34.17
C THR A 58 -12.20 -26.73 -34.22
N LEU A 59 -12.35 -25.67 -35.02
CA LEU A 59 -13.63 -25.10 -35.44
C LEU A 59 -14.41 -26.15 -36.25
N HIS A 60 -15.55 -26.62 -35.76
CA HIS A 60 -16.51 -27.39 -36.57
C HIS A 60 -17.70 -26.49 -36.92
N THR A 61 -17.58 -25.82 -38.06
CA THR A 61 -18.71 -25.29 -38.84
C THR A 61 -19.47 -26.46 -39.48
N ALA A 62 -20.63 -26.81 -38.94
CA ALA A 62 -21.53 -27.78 -39.55
C ALA A 62 -22.38 -27.09 -40.64
N LYS A 63 -22.12 -27.52 -41.87
CA LYS A 63 -22.80 -27.15 -43.12
C LYS A 63 -24.28 -27.49 -43.10
N SER A 64 -25.08 -26.52 -43.52
CA SER A 64 -26.42 -26.64 -44.06
C SER A 64 -26.44 -27.61 -45.25
N SER A 65 -27.19 -28.69 -45.12
CA SER A 65 -27.49 -29.66 -46.18
C SER A 65 -28.94 -29.48 -46.61
N SER A 66 -29.14 -28.66 -47.64
CA SER A 66 -30.38 -28.54 -48.40
C SER A 66 -30.52 -29.76 -49.32
N GLN A 67 -31.41 -30.70 -48.98
CA GLN A 67 -31.86 -31.73 -49.92
C GLN A 67 -33.28 -31.40 -50.38
N SER A 68 -33.36 -30.88 -51.60
CA SER A 68 -34.59 -30.76 -52.37
C SER A 68 -35.02 -32.15 -52.83
N LEU A 69 -36.24 -32.57 -52.53
CA LEU A 69 -36.87 -33.70 -53.21
C LEU A 69 -37.98 -33.18 -54.11
N LYS A 70 -37.82 -33.56 -55.37
CA LYS A 70 -38.57 -33.11 -56.53
C LYS A 70 -39.93 -33.80 -56.59
N SER A 71 -40.88 -33.01 -57.05
CA SER A 71 -42.16 -33.38 -57.64
C SER A 71 -42.09 -34.61 -58.56
N SER A 72 -42.99 -35.56 -58.33
CA SER A 72 -43.43 -36.52 -59.35
C SER A 72 -44.93 -36.35 -59.57
N THR A 73 -45.24 -35.64 -60.65
CA THR A 73 -46.54 -35.59 -61.33
C THR A 73 -46.90 -36.98 -61.86
N LEU A 74 -48.11 -37.48 -61.55
CA LEU A 74 -48.77 -38.51 -62.35
C LEU A 74 -50.27 -38.22 -62.42
N ARG A 75 -50.82 -38.50 -63.60
CA ARG A 75 -52.03 -37.97 -64.22
C ARG A 75 -53.29 -38.75 -63.84
N LEU A 76 -54.39 -37.99 -63.80
CA LEU A 76 -55.76 -38.28 -64.26
C LEU A 76 -56.21 -39.75 -64.40
N ALA A 77 -57.25 -40.08 -63.62
CA ALA A 77 -58.43 -40.74 -64.15
C ALA A 77 -59.66 -40.06 -63.51
N GLU A 78 -60.54 -39.53 -64.35
CA GLU A 78 -61.85 -38.97 -63.99
C GLU A 78 -62.76 -40.11 -63.50
N THR A 79 -63.36 -39.90 -62.33
CA THR A 79 -64.59 -40.56 -61.90
C THR A 79 -65.42 -39.53 -61.15
N GLU A 80 -66.44 -39.02 -61.82
CA GLU A 80 -67.42 -38.07 -61.30
C GLU A 80 -68.48 -38.77 -60.43
N GLU A 81 -68.09 -39.40 -59.31
CA GLU A 81 -69.05 -39.89 -58.30
C GLU A 81 -68.38 -39.90 -56.91
N ASP A 82 -68.27 -38.74 -56.26
CA ASP A 82 -68.26 -38.55 -54.79
C ASP A 82 -67.78 -37.14 -54.42
N VAL A 83 -68.69 -36.16 -54.44
CA VAL A 83 -68.37 -34.75 -54.12
C VAL A 83 -68.48 -34.45 -52.61
N GLU A 84 -69.07 -35.35 -51.80
CA GLU A 84 -69.21 -35.13 -50.34
C GLU A 84 -68.13 -35.81 -49.47
N ALA A 85 -67.33 -36.73 -50.03
CA ALA A 85 -66.24 -37.38 -49.28
C ALA A 85 -64.90 -36.60 -49.31
N VAL A 86 -64.68 -35.74 -50.31
CA VAL A 86 -63.41 -35.01 -50.51
C VAL A 86 -63.29 -33.76 -49.61
N GLU A 87 -64.40 -33.12 -49.26
CA GLU A 87 -64.38 -31.97 -48.32
C GLU A 87 -63.96 -32.39 -46.91
N ASN A 88 -64.34 -33.60 -46.47
CA ASN A 88 -63.98 -34.09 -45.13
C ASN A 88 -62.48 -34.44 -45.02
N ASP A 89 -61.88 -34.93 -46.12
CA ASP A 89 -60.46 -35.29 -46.17
C ASP A 89 -59.53 -34.07 -46.26
N GLN A 90 -59.99 -32.98 -46.90
CA GLN A 90 -59.29 -31.67 -46.86
C GLN A 90 -59.29 -31.07 -45.44
N VAL A 91 -60.42 -31.13 -44.74
CA VAL A 91 -60.53 -30.61 -43.36
C VAL A 91 -59.66 -31.42 -42.39
N GLU A 92 -59.56 -32.74 -42.53
CA GLU A 92 -58.61 -33.55 -41.76
C GLU A 92 -57.14 -33.22 -42.09
N SER A 93 -56.80 -33.01 -43.36
CA SER A 93 -55.45 -32.65 -43.80
C SER A 93 -55.01 -31.31 -43.21
N GLU A 94 -55.90 -30.31 -43.18
CA GLU A 94 -55.60 -29.01 -42.56
C GLU A 94 -55.45 -29.09 -41.04
N LYS A 95 -56.28 -29.91 -40.36
CA LYS A 95 -56.11 -30.19 -38.93
C LYS A 95 -54.76 -30.83 -38.62
N ARG A 96 -54.35 -31.84 -39.40
CA ARG A 96 -53.04 -32.51 -39.25
C ARG A 96 -51.87 -31.55 -39.52
N LYS A 97 -51.98 -30.68 -40.52
CA LYS A 97 -50.98 -29.63 -40.80
C LYS A 97 -50.91 -28.62 -39.65
N GLY A 98 -52.05 -28.22 -39.09
CA GLY A 98 -52.15 -27.34 -37.94
C GLY A 98 -51.51 -27.95 -36.68
N GLU A 99 -51.77 -29.22 -36.40
CA GLU A 99 -51.13 -29.97 -35.31
C GLU A 99 -49.62 -30.12 -35.50
N PHE A 100 -49.19 -30.43 -36.72
CA PHE A 100 -47.76 -30.51 -37.05
C PHE A 100 -47.07 -29.17 -36.86
N HIS A 101 -47.69 -28.07 -37.31
CA HIS A 101 -47.17 -26.72 -37.13
C HIS A 101 -47.08 -26.35 -35.63
N ARG A 102 -48.12 -26.66 -34.84
CA ARG A 102 -48.10 -26.47 -33.38
C ARG A 102 -46.97 -27.25 -32.72
N ARG A 103 -46.76 -28.51 -33.11
CA ARG A 103 -45.68 -29.36 -32.59
C ARG A 103 -44.30 -28.84 -32.98
N LEU A 104 -44.14 -28.34 -34.20
CA LEU A 104 -42.88 -27.77 -34.69
C LEU A 104 -42.52 -26.47 -33.96
N THR A 105 -43.51 -25.62 -33.71
CA THR A 105 -43.35 -24.40 -32.91
C THR A 105 -43.01 -24.74 -31.45
N ALA A 106 -43.69 -25.70 -30.84
CA ALA A 106 -43.39 -26.17 -29.48
C ALA A 106 -41.95 -26.71 -29.36
N MET A 107 -41.52 -27.56 -30.31
CA MET A 107 -40.15 -28.08 -30.36
C MET A 107 -39.10 -26.98 -30.58
N THR A 108 -39.42 -25.95 -31.36
CA THR A 108 -38.50 -24.83 -31.60
C THR A 108 -38.34 -23.99 -30.34
N LEU A 109 -39.44 -23.70 -29.63
CA LEU A 109 -39.40 -22.99 -28.34
C LEU A 109 -38.62 -23.77 -27.28
N GLU A 110 -38.79 -25.09 -27.21
CA GLU A 110 -38.05 -25.95 -26.28
C GLU A 110 -36.54 -25.94 -26.58
N ARG A 111 -36.16 -26.02 -27.86
CA ARG A 111 -34.75 -25.91 -28.29
C ARG A 111 -34.13 -24.56 -27.89
N ASP A 112 -34.85 -23.48 -28.12
CA ASP A 112 -34.36 -22.13 -27.80
C ASP A 112 -34.24 -21.93 -26.29
N ARG A 113 -35.17 -22.49 -25.50
CA ARG A 113 -35.06 -22.56 -24.04
C ARG A 113 -33.82 -23.34 -23.58
N MET A 114 -33.54 -24.50 -24.18
CA MET A 114 -32.34 -25.29 -23.82
C MET A 114 -31.05 -24.56 -24.20
N ARG A 115 -31.07 -23.78 -25.29
CA ARG A 115 -29.92 -22.96 -25.71
C ARG A 115 -29.67 -21.81 -24.73
N THR A 116 -30.71 -21.08 -24.33
CA THR A 116 -30.55 -19.99 -23.34
C THR A 116 -30.11 -20.53 -21.97
N GLN A 117 -30.61 -21.68 -21.54
CA GLN A 117 -30.14 -22.33 -20.31
C GLN A 117 -28.66 -22.72 -20.38
N ARG A 118 -28.22 -23.34 -21.49
CA ARG A 118 -26.81 -23.67 -21.71
C ARG A 118 -25.92 -22.43 -21.69
N ASP A 119 -26.32 -21.37 -22.39
CA ASP A 119 -25.54 -20.13 -22.45
C ASP A 119 -25.47 -19.45 -21.06
N THR A 120 -26.54 -19.53 -20.28
CA THR A 120 -26.58 -19.05 -18.89
C THR A 120 -25.63 -19.85 -18.00
N PHE A 121 -25.67 -21.18 -18.05
CA PHE A 121 -24.74 -22.02 -17.28
C PHE A 121 -23.29 -21.82 -17.71
N SER A 122 -23.04 -21.61 -19.01
CA SER A 122 -21.69 -21.32 -19.50
C SER A 122 -21.14 -20.00 -18.94
N LYS A 123 -21.97 -18.95 -18.90
CA LYS A 123 -21.59 -17.67 -18.27
C LYS A 123 -21.34 -17.82 -16.78
N GLN A 124 -22.24 -18.50 -16.06
CA GLN A 124 -22.07 -18.76 -14.62
C GLN A 124 -20.80 -19.57 -14.34
N PHE A 125 -20.46 -20.53 -15.19
CA PHE A 125 -19.24 -21.31 -15.05
C PHE A 125 -17.99 -20.45 -15.28
N GLU A 126 -18.01 -19.58 -16.28
CA GLU A 126 -16.90 -18.65 -16.55
C GLU A 126 -16.72 -17.64 -15.40
N GLU A 127 -17.82 -17.11 -14.85
CA GLU A 127 -17.81 -16.24 -13.67
C GLU A 127 -17.26 -16.97 -12.44
N LEU A 128 -17.73 -18.20 -12.18
CA LEU A 128 -17.21 -19.02 -11.09
C LEU A 128 -15.73 -19.33 -11.24
N SER A 129 -15.29 -19.62 -12.46
CA SER A 129 -13.87 -19.84 -12.78
C SER A 129 -13.03 -18.59 -12.54
N LYS A 130 -13.54 -17.40 -12.88
CA LYS A 130 -12.87 -16.11 -12.59
C LYS A 130 -12.84 -15.79 -11.10
N THR A 131 -13.90 -16.10 -10.36
CA THR A 131 -13.87 -15.96 -8.89
C THR A 131 -12.95 -16.96 -8.22
N ARG A 132 -12.61 -18.11 -8.84
CA ARG A 132 -11.68 -19.06 -8.23
C ARG A 132 -10.24 -18.54 -8.27
N SER A 133 -9.86 -17.82 -9.32
CA SER A 133 -8.64 -16.99 -9.35
C SER A 133 -8.86 -15.71 -8.52
N THR A 134 -9.05 -15.87 -7.22
CA THR A 134 -9.23 -14.73 -6.31
C THR A 134 -7.96 -13.89 -6.25
N ASP A 135 -8.10 -12.59 -6.02
CA ASP A 135 -6.97 -11.68 -5.75
C ASP A 135 -6.08 -12.20 -4.62
N VAL A 136 -6.62 -12.98 -3.69
CA VAL A 136 -5.87 -13.64 -2.60
C VAL A 136 -4.89 -14.69 -3.13
N GLU A 137 -5.28 -15.50 -4.11
CA GLU A 137 -4.37 -16.43 -4.77
C GLU A 137 -3.28 -15.68 -5.54
N GLY A 138 -3.62 -14.56 -6.21
CA GLY A 138 -2.64 -13.70 -6.86
C GLY A 138 -1.67 -13.02 -5.88
N VAL A 139 -2.14 -12.61 -4.71
CA VAL A 139 -1.29 -12.08 -3.63
C VAL A 139 -0.39 -13.18 -3.06
N LEU A 140 -0.89 -14.40 -2.89
CA LEU A 140 -0.11 -15.54 -2.43
C LEU A 140 0.98 -15.92 -3.45
N GLU A 141 0.67 -15.89 -4.74
CA GLU A 141 1.63 -16.17 -5.80
C GLU A 141 2.74 -15.11 -5.85
N LYS A 142 2.39 -13.82 -5.80
CA LYS A 142 3.36 -12.72 -5.66
C LYS A 142 4.20 -12.82 -4.39
N TYR A 143 3.60 -13.29 -3.28
CA TYR A 143 4.33 -13.55 -2.04
C TYR A 143 5.33 -14.69 -2.21
N LYS A 144 4.95 -15.80 -2.85
CA LYS A 144 5.85 -16.92 -3.13
C LYS A 144 7.01 -16.49 -4.04
N GLU A 145 6.73 -15.70 -5.07
CA GLU A 145 7.77 -15.15 -5.96
C GLU A 145 8.75 -14.27 -5.17
N LYS A 146 8.25 -13.32 -4.37
CA LYS A 146 9.10 -12.47 -3.51
C LYS A 146 9.90 -13.30 -2.50
N ALA A 147 9.28 -14.28 -1.85
CA ALA A 147 9.97 -15.17 -0.92
C ALA A 147 11.08 -15.97 -1.63
N GLY A 148 10.84 -16.45 -2.85
CA GLY A 148 11.84 -17.11 -3.68
C GLY A 148 13.02 -16.20 -4.03
N THR A 149 12.75 -14.97 -4.49
CA THR A 149 13.82 -13.99 -4.77
C THR A 149 14.64 -13.64 -3.53
N HIS A 150 14.00 -13.52 -2.37
CA HIS A 150 14.67 -13.23 -1.10
C HIS A 150 15.53 -14.41 -0.64
N ALA A 151 15.02 -15.65 -0.74
CA ALA A 151 15.79 -16.85 -0.42
C ALA A 151 17.02 -16.99 -1.33
N ASN A 152 16.89 -16.72 -2.64
CA ASN A 152 18.01 -16.72 -3.57
C ASN A 152 19.04 -15.65 -3.21
N ALA A 153 18.62 -14.43 -2.90
CA ALA A 153 19.52 -13.35 -2.48
C ALA A 153 20.26 -13.69 -1.18
N GLN A 154 19.59 -14.33 -0.21
CA GLN A 154 20.24 -14.81 1.02
C GLN A 154 21.28 -15.90 0.73
N ASN A 155 20.97 -16.85 -0.15
CA ASN A 155 21.92 -17.88 -0.56
C ASN A 155 23.14 -17.28 -1.28
N ASP A 156 22.97 -16.27 -2.12
CA ASP A 156 24.07 -15.57 -2.78
C ASP A 156 24.96 -14.84 -1.77
N ILE A 157 24.37 -14.21 -0.76
CA ILE A 157 25.13 -13.57 0.34
C ILE A 157 25.92 -14.63 1.12
N ILE A 158 25.28 -15.74 1.49
CA ILE A 158 25.94 -16.85 2.21
C ILE A 158 27.11 -17.39 1.38
N ALA A 159 26.91 -17.62 0.08
CA ALA A 159 27.97 -18.07 -0.82
C ALA A 159 29.13 -17.07 -0.90
N SER A 160 28.83 -15.76 -0.97
CA SER A 160 29.85 -14.71 -1.01
C SER A 160 30.67 -14.63 0.29
N LEU A 161 30.01 -14.77 1.44
CA LEU A 161 30.66 -14.77 2.76
C LEU A 161 31.51 -16.03 2.97
N ALA A 162 31.01 -17.19 2.53
CA ALA A 162 31.77 -18.44 2.56
C ALA A 162 33.07 -18.30 1.73
N ALA A 163 32.97 -17.78 0.50
CA ALA A 163 34.14 -17.55 -0.36
C ALA A 163 35.15 -16.56 0.26
N LEU A 164 34.68 -15.53 0.97
CA LEU A 164 35.56 -14.59 1.67
C LEU A 164 36.25 -15.26 2.86
N ASN A 165 35.53 -16.08 3.63
CA ASN A 165 36.08 -16.83 4.75
C ASN A 165 37.16 -17.82 4.28
N ASP A 166 36.92 -18.56 3.21
CA ASP A 166 37.90 -19.47 2.62
C ASP A 166 39.17 -18.72 2.19
N LYS A 167 39.01 -17.53 1.60
CA LYS A 167 40.14 -16.66 1.23
C LYS A 167 40.91 -16.14 2.45
N LEU A 168 40.23 -15.82 3.55
CA LEU A 168 40.87 -15.42 4.80
C LEU A 168 41.60 -16.60 5.44
N GLN A 169 40.98 -17.77 5.50
CA GLN A 169 41.62 -18.98 6.02
C GLN A 169 42.86 -19.36 5.21
N ALA A 170 42.82 -19.26 3.88
CA ALA A 170 44.00 -19.47 3.03
C ALA A 170 45.13 -18.47 3.32
N ARG A 171 44.80 -17.20 3.61
CA ARG A 171 45.79 -16.19 4.03
C ARG A 171 46.37 -16.48 5.40
N ILE A 172 45.54 -16.89 6.36
CA ILE A 172 45.98 -17.29 7.71
C ILE A 172 46.94 -18.47 7.59
N GLN A 173 46.58 -19.53 6.86
CA GLN A 173 47.46 -20.67 6.63
C GLN A 173 48.77 -20.29 5.93
N THR A 174 48.74 -19.31 5.03
CA THR A 174 49.96 -18.79 4.37
C THR A 174 50.85 -18.04 5.36
N LEU A 175 50.25 -17.20 6.21
CA LEU A 175 50.96 -16.47 7.26
C LEU A 175 51.52 -17.41 8.33
N GLU A 176 50.77 -18.43 8.73
CA GLU A 176 51.22 -19.46 9.67
C GLU A 176 52.40 -20.27 9.11
N LYS A 177 52.36 -20.63 7.82
CA LYS A 177 53.50 -21.26 7.12
C LYS A 177 54.70 -20.32 7.00
N ALA A 178 54.48 -19.02 6.82
CA ALA A 178 55.55 -18.03 6.81
C ALA A 178 56.11 -17.72 8.21
N SER A 179 55.28 -17.90 9.25
CA SER A 179 55.64 -17.70 10.66
C SER A 179 56.10 -18.97 11.36
N VAL A 180 56.48 -20.01 10.61
CA VAL A 180 57.16 -21.18 11.18
C VAL A 180 58.37 -20.66 11.98
N PRO A 181 58.44 -20.90 13.30
CA PRO A 181 59.57 -20.48 14.10
C PRO A 181 60.81 -21.17 13.54
N LEU A 182 61.89 -20.41 13.30
CA LEU A 182 63.23 -20.97 13.25
C LEU A 182 63.35 -21.98 14.41
N PRO A 183 63.80 -23.22 14.19
CA PRO A 183 63.86 -24.21 15.26
C PRO A 183 64.64 -23.61 16.40
N SER A 184 63.98 -23.51 17.56
CA SER A 184 64.62 -23.26 18.84
C SER A 184 65.69 -24.33 19.00
N ALA A 185 66.94 -23.94 18.71
CA ALA A 185 68.14 -24.72 18.93
C ALA A 185 68.36 -24.84 20.45
N GLY A 186 67.50 -25.60 21.11
CA GLY A 186 67.70 -26.11 22.45
C GLY A 186 68.18 -27.55 22.35
N GLY A 187 69.48 -27.76 22.14
CA GLY A 187 70.05 -29.09 22.14
C GLY A 187 71.47 -29.17 21.59
N VAL A 188 72.44 -28.90 22.46
CA VAL A 188 73.83 -29.38 22.39
C VAL A 188 74.68 -28.80 21.25
N PHE A 189 75.52 -27.80 21.55
CA PHE A 189 76.95 -27.84 21.24
C PHE A 189 77.70 -26.77 22.04
N GLU A 190 78.80 -27.20 22.65
CA GLU A 190 79.80 -26.39 23.34
C GLU A 190 80.49 -25.37 22.42
N ALA A 191 81.06 -24.34 23.06
CA ALA A 191 82.25 -23.59 22.66
C ALA A 191 82.21 -22.75 21.36
N GLY A 192 82.14 -21.43 21.54
CA GLY A 192 82.52 -20.45 20.50
C GLY A 192 82.21 -19.01 20.93
N PRO A 193 83.22 -18.15 21.20
CA PRO A 193 82.99 -16.81 21.72
C PRO A 193 82.71 -15.83 20.58
N ALA A 194 81.46 -15.41 20.39
CA ALA A 194 81.13 -14.23 19.60
C ALA A 194 79.67 -13.79 19.84
N ILE A 195 79.36 -13.38 21.07
CA ILE A 195 78.14 -12.60 21.32
C ILE A 195 78.42 -11.19 20.81
N VAL A 196 78.04 -10.94 19.56
CA VAL A 196 77.83 -9.58 19.05
C VAL A 196 76.69 -8.98 19.89
N PRO A 197 76.92 -7.88 20.63
CA PRO A 197 75.84 -7.25 21.38
C PRO A 197 74.78 -6.75 20.39
N PRO A 198 73.48 -6.84 20.71
CA PRO A 198 72.45 -6.27 19.85
C PRO A 198 72.77 -4.80 19.65
N ALA A 199 73.00 -4.41 18.39
CA ALA A 199 73.24 -3.04 18.00
C ALA A 199 72.18 -2.17 18.67
N LYS A 200 72.63 -1.22 19.49
CA LYS A 200 71.76 -0.31 20.23
C LYS A 200 70.81 0.31 19.21
N ALA A 201 69.53 -0.08 19.25
CA ALA A 201 68.49 0.48 18.39
C ALA A 201 68.61 2.00 18.47
N ASP A 202 68.78 2.66 17.33
CA ASP A 202 69.06 4.09 17.27
C ASP A 202 67.91 4.80 18.00
N PRO A 203 68.17 5.59 19.06
CA PRO A 203 67.13 6.19 19.89
C PRO A 203 66.14 7.06 19.09
N LYS A 204 66.53 7.51 17.89
CA LYS A 204 65.63 8.19 16.95
C LYS A 204 64.58 7.27 16.33
N GLU A 205 64.95 6.05 15.96
CA GLU A 205 64.06 5.07 15.35
C GLU A 205 63.06 4.52 16.39
N VAL A 206 63.51 4.31 17.63
CA VAL A 206 62.64 3.94 18.75
C VAL A 206 61.62 5.04 19.07
N ARG A 207 61.99 6.32 18.91
CA ARG A 207 61.04 7.44 19.04
C ARG A 207 60.03 7.48 17.90
N ALA A 208 60.49 7.33 16.65
CA ALA A 208 59.60 7.31 15.49
C ALA A 208 58.57 6.18 15.58
N LEU A 209 59.01 4.97 15.94
CA LEU A 209 58.11 3.82 16.12
C LEU A 209 57.10 4.02 17.25
N LYS A 210 57.48 4.69 18.35
CA LYS A 210 56.53 5.05 19.43
C LYS A 210 55.50 6.07 18.97
N GLU A 211 55.90 7.03 18.15
CA GLU A 211 55.02 8.07 17.61
C GLU A 211 54.03 7.47 16.60
N ASP A 212 54.49 6.56 15.74
CA ASP A 212 53.63 5.78 14.83
C ASP A 212 52.67 4.87 15.60
N LEU A 213 53.12 4.20 16.66
CA LEU A 213 52.26 3.39 17.52
C LEU A 213 51.16 4.23 18.18
N ALA A 214 51.52 5.41 18.69
CA ALA A 214 50.57 6.35 19.27
C ALA A 214 49.55 6.84 18.22
N LYS A 215 50.01 7.12 17.00
CA LYS A 215 49.16 7.54 15.88
C LYS A 215 48.19 6.43 15.46
N VAL A 216 48.66 5.20 15.33
CA VAL A 216 47.81 4.03 15.01
C VAL A 216 46.82 3.76 16.13
N GLN A 217 47.23 3.83 17.39
CA GLN A 217 46.31 3.68 18.53
C GLN A 217 45.24 4.76 18.56
N SER A 218 45.59 6.01 18.25
CA SER A 218 44.61 7.10 18.15
C SER A 218 43.61 6.88 17.00
N ALA A 219 44.08 6.41 15.85
CA ALA A 219 43.25 6.10 14.69
C ALA A 219 42.35 4.87 14.93
N LEU A 220 42.83 3.88 15.69
CA LEU A 220 42.06 2.73 16.11
C LEU A 220 40.90 3.16 17.02
N LYS A 221 41.20 3.96 18.06
CA LYS A 221 40.17 4.50 18.96
C LYS A 221 39.11 5.30 18.23
N GLY A 222 39.50 6.16 17.28
CA GLY A 222 38.54 6.93 16.47
C GLY A 222 37.67 6.04 15.57
N LYS A 223 38.20 4.92 15.07
CA LYS A 223 37.39 3.93 14.32
C LYS A 223 36.44 3.18 15.23
N ASP A 224 36.88 2.78 16.42
CA ASP A 224 36.04 2.08 17.40
C ASP A 224 34.87 2.98 17.85
N GLU A 225 35.11 4.27 18.10
CA GLU A 225 34.06 5.25 18.41
C GLU A 225 33.05 5.40 17.26
N LYS A 226 33.54 5.40 16.01
CA LYS A 226 32.68 5.47 14.82
C LYS A 226 31.83 4.21 14.66
N ILE A 227 32.39 3.02 14.91
CA ILE A 227 31.66 1.75 14.90
C ILE A 227 30.55 1.78 15.95
N LEU A 228 30.87 2.19 17.19
CA LEU A 228 29.88 2.30 18.26
C LEU A 228 28.77 3.33 17.95
N SER A 229 29.08 4.41 17.22
CA SER A 229 28.07 5.36 16.75
C SER A 229 27.13 4.75 15.72
N LEU A 230 27.69 4.11 14.69
CA LEU A 230 26.91 3.47 13.63
C LEU A 230 26.06 2.31 14.14
N GLU A 231 26.56 1.52 15.09
CA GLU A 231 25.77 0.48 15.75
C GLU A 231 24.58 1.06 16.53
N ARG A 232 24.75 2.25 17.12
CA ARG A 232 23.67 2.97 17.80
C ARG A 232 22.61 3.46 16.82
N GLU A 233 23.04 4.04 15.69
CA GLU A 233 22.14 4.51 14.61
C GLU A 233 21.37 3.35 13.98
N ILE A 234 22.04 2.23 13.66
CA ILE A 234 21.39 1.03 13.11
C ILE A 234 20.35 0.48 14.07
N LYS A 235 20.66 0.40 15.37
CA LYS A 235 19.69 -0.06 16.37
C LYS A 235 18.48 0.87 16.45
N ALA A 236 18.70 2.18 16.43
CA ALA A 236 17.62 3.17 16.42
C ALA A 236 16.74 3.04 15.16
N GLU A 237 17.34 2.86 13.98
CA GLU A 237 16.61 2.70 12.72
C GLU A 237 15.83 1.39 12.65
N VAL A 238 16.40 0.29 13.16
CA VAL A 238 15.72 -1.01 13.25
C VAL A 238 14.54 -0.92 14.22
N GLU A 239 14.69 -0.26 15.37
CA GLU A 239 13.59 -0.03 16.30
C GLU A 239 12.52 0.85 15.69
N HIS A 240 12.90 1.93 15.00
CA HIS A 240 11.98 2.82 14.28
C HIS A 240 11.20 2.06 13.19
N SER A 241 11.89 1.28 12.37
CA SER A 241 11.28 0.42 11.33
C SER A 241 10.35 -0.64 11.94
N ARG A 242 10.75 -1.25 13.06
CA ARG A 242 9.91 -2.22 13.77
C ARG A 242 8.69 -1.56 14.39
N LEU A 243 8.82 -0.33 14.88
CA LEU A 243 7.72 0.44 15.46
C LEU A 243 6.74 0.88 14.37
N LEU A 244 7.22 1.26 13.18
CA LEU A 244 6.41 1.51 11.98
C LEU A 244 5.65 0.25 11.52
N GLN A 245 6.33 -0.90 11.46
CA GLN A 245 5.67 -2.18 11.12
C GLN A 245 4.68 -2.64 12.20
N ALA A 246 5.00 -2.44 13.47
CA ALA A 246 4.13 -2.77 14.59
C ALA A 246 2.92 -1.82 14.66
N THR A 247 3.08 -0.53 14.37
CA THR A 247 1.94 0.39 14.24
C THR A 247 1.07 0.07 13.03
N ALA A 248 1.65 -0.41 11.93
CA ALA A 248 0.87 -0.94 10.80
C ALA A 248 0.09 -2.23 11.10
N LYS A 249 0.55 -3.05 12.07
CA LYS A 249 -0.12 -4.31 12.48
C LYS A 249 -1.04 -4.19 13.71
N ALA A 250 -0.70 -3.34 14.68
CA ALA A 250 -1.36 -3.25 15.99
C ALA A 250 -2.29 -2.03 16.09
N GLY A 251 -2.02 -0.97 15.33
CA GLY A 251 -3.09 -0.10 14.89
C GLY A 251 -3.81 -0.88 13.82
N GLY A 252 -5.02 -1.37 14.11
CA GLY A 252 -5.98 -1.54 13.04
C GLY A 252 -6.05 -0.19 12.34
N ALA A 253 -5.27 -0.02 11.26
CA ALA A 253 -5.72 0.80 10.17
C ALA A 253 -7.17 0.37 10.02
N PRO A 254 -8.16 1.27 10.16
CA PRO A 254 -9.48 0.91 9.72
C PRO A 254 -9.24 0.36 8.32
N SER A 255 -9.48 -0.95 8.18
CA SER A 255 -9.68 -1.60 6.91
C SER A 255 -10.39 -0.55 6.09
N LEU A 256 -9.67 0.01 5.10
CA LEU A 256 -10.21 1.03 4.22
C LEU A 256 -11.58 0.53 3.90
N ALA A 257 -12.58 1.28 4.36
CA ALA A 257 -13.94 0.87 4.32
C ALA A 257 -14.18 0.29 2.92
N ALA A 258 -14.57 -0.98 2.89
CA ALA A 258 -15.13 -1.66 1.74
C ALA A 258 -16.40 -0.88 1.34
N SER A 259 -16.18 0.26 0.73
CA SER A 259 -17.10 1.38 0.50
C SER A 259 -16.36 2.32 -0.47
N ILE A 260 -15.88 1.85 -1.61
CA ILE A 260 -16.68 1.38 -2.73
C ILE A 260 -15.91 0.21 -3.37
N SER A 261 -16.64 -0.79 -3.83
CA SER A 261 -16.14 -1.78 -4.79
C SER A 261 -15.78 -1.05 -6.10
N THR A 262 -14.70 -0.27 -6.11
CA THR A 262 -14.13 0.25 -7.35
C THR A 262 -13.25 -0.86 -7.89
N THR A 263 -13.60 -1.37 -9.05
CA THR A 263 -12.70 -2.23 -9.81
C THR A 263 -11.34 -1.55 -9.95
N PRO A 264 -10.22 -2.28 -10.13
CA PRO A 264 -8.91 -1.67 -10.35
C PRO A 264 -8.90 -0.60 -11.45
N GLU A 265 -9.76 -0.77 -12.46
CA GLU A 265 -9.98 0.19 -13.55
C GLU A 265 -10.65 1.50 -13.07
N GLU A 266 -11.63 1.43 -12.16
CA GLU A 266 -12.28 2.62 -11.59
C GLU A 266 -11.33 3.38 -10.66
N ALA A 267 -10.50 2.67 -9.89
CA ALA A 267 -9.47 3.30 -9.06
C ALA A 267 -8.43 4.06 -9.90
N GLU A 268 -8.06 3.55 -11.08
CA GLU A 268 -7.18 4.24 -12.01
C GLU A 268 -7.85 5.49 -12.61
N LYS A 269 -9.12 5.41 -13.00
CA LYS A 269 -9.90 6.57 -13.48
C LYS A 269 -10.01 7.65 -12.40
N ASP A 270 -10.27 7.26 -11.16
CA ASP A 270 -10.35 8.17 -10.02
C ASP A 270 -9.00 8.86 -9.78
N ALA A 271 -7.90 8.11 -9.79
CA ALA A 271 -6.55 8.65 -9.64
C ALA A 271 -6.17 9.64 -10.76
N GLN A 272 -6.51 9.32 -12.02
CA GLN A 272 -6.29 10.22 -13.14
C GLN A 272 -7.14 11.49 -13.05
N SER A 273 -8.40 11.35 -12.62
CA SER A 273 -9.29 12.50 -12.43
C SER A 273 -8.79 13.42 -11.31
N LEU A 274 -8.32 12.84 -10.19
CA LEU A 274 -7.75 13.57 -9.07
C LEU A 274 -6.50 14.33 -9.52
N LYS A 275 -5.59 13.68 -10.25
CA LYS A 275 -4.41 14.32 -10.81
C LYS A 275 -4.75 15.52 -11.70
N LEU A 276 -5.78 15.38 -12.55
CA LEU A 276 -6.24 16.51 -13.38
C LEU A 276 -6.75 17.68 -12.52
N TYR A 277 -7.48 17.40 -11.44
CA TYR A 277 -7.90 18.45 -10.50
C TYR A 277 -6.71 19.11 -9.82
N GLU A 278 -5.70 18.35 -9.40
CA GLU A 278 -4.47 18.88 -8.81
C GLU A 278 -3.75 19.80 -9.81
N ASP A 279 -3.58 19.36 -11.06
CA ASP A 279 -2.93 20.13 -12.12
C ASP A 279 -3.70 21.42 -12.48
N MET A 280 -5.04 21.40 -12.42
CA MET A 280 -5.87 22.58 -12.73
C MET A 280 -6.00 23.57 -11.57
N THR A 281 -5.97 23.08 -10.33
CA THR A 281 -6.25 23.90 -9.14
C THR A 281 -5.00 24.24 -8.35
N ASP A 282 -3.86 23.63 -8.69
CA ASP A 282 -2.60 23.63 -7.93
C ASP A 282 -2.76 23.20 -6.46
N LEU A 283 -3.87 22.52 -6.15
CA LEU A 283 -4.24 22.01 -4.83
C LEU A 283 -4.00 20.52 -4.77
N ASN A 284 -3.06 20.10 -3.95
CA ASN A 284 -2.81 18.69 -3.68
C ASN A 284 -3.51 18.27 -2.37
N ILE A 285 -4.27 17.17 -2.41
CA ILE A 285 -4.93 16.59 -1.24
C ILE A 285 -4.15 15.36 -0.79
N MET A 286 -3.28 15.53 0.21
CA MET A 286 -2.39 14.45 0.67
C MET A 286 -3.09 13.35 1.45
N ASN A 287 -4.09 13.71 2.26
CA ASN A 287 -4.75 12.77 3.16
C ASN A 287 -6.17 13.24 3.48
N VAL A 288 -7.12 12.30 3.52
CA VAL A 288 -8.50 12.54 3.91
C VAL A 288 -8.83 11.70 5.13
N LYS A 289 -9.24 12.35 6.22
CA LYS A 289 -9.69 11.72 7.46
C LYS A 289 -11.18 11.94 7.62
N ILE A 290 -11.94 10.85 7.67
CA ILE A 290 -13.38 10.89 7.90
C ILE A 290 -13.63 10.50 9.36
N LYS A 291 -14.31 11.36 10.11
CA LYS A 291 -14.77 11.08 11.46
C LYS A 291 -16.29 11.14 11.49
N GLN A 292 -16.92 10.10 12.01
CA GLN A 292 -18.34 10.15 12.34
C GLN A 292 -18.48 10.84 13.69
N GLY A 293 -18.92 12.10 13.67
CA GLY A 293 -19.23 12.85 14.88
C GLY A 293 -20.50 12.29 15.52
N ALA A 294 -20.48 12.07 16.83
CA ALA A 294 -21.62 11.51 17.57
C ALA A 294 -22.88 12.39 17.51
N LYS A 295 -22.74 13.70 17.20
CA LYS A 295 -23.85 14.67 17.21
C LYS A 295 -23.94 15.57 15.96
N ASN A 296 -22.82 15.81 15.27
CA ASN A 296 -22.73 16.81 14.20
C ASN A 296 -22.59 16.18 12.80
N GLY A 297 -22.95 14.91 12.67
CA GLY A 297 -22.84 14.16 11.42
C GLY A 297 -21.40 13.80 11.04
N LYS A 298 -21.16 13.63 9.74
CA LYS A 298 -19.86 13.23 9.17
C LYS A 298 -18.96 14.46 9.05
N GLU A 299 -17.84 14.45 9.78
CA GLU A 299 -16.78 15.44 9.66
C GLU A 299 -15.69 14.88 8.74
N VAL A 300 -15.25 15.69 7.77
CA VAL A 300 -14.20 15.28 6.82
C VAL A 300 -13.07 16.28 6.90
N THR A 301 -11.87 15.82 7.27
CA THR A 301 -10.66 16.63 7.31
C THR A 301 -9.77 16.28 6.13
N PHE A 302 -9.44 17.26 5.31
CA PHE A 302 -8.51 17.18 4.20
C PHE A 302 -7.19 17.84 4.65
N ASN A 303 -6.08 17.14 4.49
CA ASN A 303 -4.75 17.73 4.61
C ASN A 303 -4.32 18.14 3.20
N CYS A 304 -4.13 19.44 3.01
CA CYS A 304 -3.95 20.04 1.70
C CYS A 304 -2.62 20.77 1.60
N VAL A 305 -2.07 20.81 0.39
CA VAL A 305 -0.90 21.62 0.03
C VAL A 305 -1.25 22.43 -1.21
N GLN A 306 -1.16 23.75 -1.11
CA GLN A 306 -1.34 24.64 -2.26
C GLN A 306 0.01 25.14 -2.74
N THR A 307 0.34 24.91 -4.02
CA THR A 307 1.59 25.41 -4.60
C THR A 307 1.30 26.46 -5.66
N VAL A 308 1.84 27.67 -5.53
CA VAL A 308 1.71 28.74 -6.53
C VAL A 308 3.10 29.35 -6.76
N GLU A 309 3.55 29.37 -8.03
CA GLU A 309 4.84 29.97 -8.43
C GLU A 309 6.05 29.46 -7.61
N GLY A 310 6.03 28.17 -7.22
CA GLY A 310 7.10 27.54 -6.45
C GLY A 310 7.04 27.79 -4.93
N ARG A 311 6.02 28.50 -4.42
CA ARG A 311 5.73 28.63 -2.99
C ARG A 311 4.61 27.68 -2.59
N SER A 312 4.77 26.98 -1.48
CA SER A 312 3.80 26.00 -0.99
C SER A 312 3.25 26.40 0.38
N LEU A 313 1.92 26.34 0.56
CA LEU A 313 1.26 26.47 1.85
C LEU A 313 0.60 25.15 2.25
N ASN A 314 0.95 24.64 3.44
CA ASN A 314 0.31 23.47 4.03
C ASN A 314 -0.83 23.92 4.95
N PHE A 315 -2.01 23.30 4.81
CA PHE A 315 -3.16 23.60 5.65
C PHE A 315 -4.11 22.41 5.75
N LYS A 316 -5.09 22.50 6.64
CA LYS A 316 -6.18 21.54 6.78
C LYS A 316 -7.49 22.22 6.48
N LEU A 317 -8.34 21.54 5.71
CA LEU A 317 -9.73 21.90 5.53
C LEU A 317 -10.60 20.89 6.27
N ARG A 318 -11.42 21.36 7.19
CA ARG A 318 -12.36 20.52 7.92
C ARG A 318 -13.76 20.89 7.50
N ALA A 319 -14.38 20.04 6.70
CA ALA A 319 -15.77 20.16 6.31
C ALA A 319 -16.66 19.57 7.42
N CYS A 320 -17.53 20.40 7.98
CA CYS A 320 -18.49 20.02 9.00
C CYS A 320 -19.87 20.64 8.72
N ASN A 321 -20.88 20.10 9.40
CA ASN A 321 -22.21 20.72 9.43
C ASN A 321 -22.34 21.46 10.76
N GLU A 322 -22.50 22.77 10.68
CA GLU A 322 -22.75 23.64 11.83
C GLU A 322 -24.23 23.98 11.91
N LEU A 323 -24.72 24.17 13.13
CA LEU A 323 -26.10 24.54 13.40
C LEU A 323 -26.21 26.06 13.36
N ASP A 324 -26.99 26.60 12.42
CA ASP A 324 -27.26 28.03 12.38
C ASP A 324 -28.38 28.38 13.36
N LEU A 325 -28.01 29.08 14.44
CA LEU A 325 -28.94 29.50 15.48
C LEU A 325 -30.06 30.40 14.94
N SER A 326 -29.81 31.16 13.86
CA SER A 326 -30.83 32.00 13.24
C SER A 326 -31.93 31.17 12.56
N LEU A 327 -31.54 30.10 11.86
CA LEU A 327 -32.47 29.16 11.23
C LEU A 327 -33.22 28.32 12.27
N VAL A 328 -32.57 27.96 13.38
CA VAL A 328 -33.23 27.32 14.52
C VAL A 328 -34.29 28.23 15.13
N ALA A 329 -33.97 29.52 15.33
CA ALA A 329 -34.92 30.50 15.84
C ALA A 329 -36.10 30.72 14.89
N ALA A 330 -35.84 30.70 13.58
CA ALA A 330 -36.85 30.78 12.53
C ALA A 330 -37.65 29.46 12.34
N LYS A 331 -37.31 28.39 13.07
CA LYS A 331 -37.93 27.06 12.94
C LYS A 331 -37.90 26.50 11.51
N ALA A 332 -36.79 26.75 10.79
CA ALA A 332 -36.60 26.17 9.46
C ALA A 332 -36.46 24.63 9.55
N ASP A 333 -36.96 23.93 8.52
CA ASP A 333 -36.94 22.46 8.47
C ASP A 333 -35.53 21.86 8.50
N ASN A 334 -34.53 22.60 8.02
CA ASN A 334 -33.13 22.19 8.02
C ASN A 334 -32.22 23.31 8.56
N PRO A 335 -31.87 23.29 9.86
CA PRO A 335 -31.01 24.32 10.47
C PRO A 335 -29.50 24.09 10.25
N TRP A 336 -29.10 23.09 9.46
CA TRP A 336 -27.70 22.71 9.27
C TRP A 336 -27.09 23.40 8.06
N ILE A 337 -25.99 24.13 8.28
CA ILE A 337 -25.19 24.77 7.23
C ILE A 337 -23.86 24.05 7.10
N LYS A 338 -23.43 23.85 5.85
CA LYS A 338 -22.12 23.27 5.54
C LYS A 338 -21.04 24.35 5.71
N SER A 339 -20.21 24.21 6.72
CA SER A 339 -19.06 25.06 6.97
C SER A 339 -17.76 24.32 6.64
N VAL A 340 -16.73 25.09 6.35
CA VAL A 340 -15.37 24.61 6.17
C VAL A 340 -14.47 25.42 7.09
N ILE A 341 -13.77 24.73 7.99
CA ILE A 341 -12.78 25.33 8.87
C ILE A 341 -11.42 25.21 8.19
N PHE A 342 -10.77 26.34 7.94
CA PHE A 342 -9.42 26.45 7.40
C PHE A 342 -8.43 26.54 8.56
N GLN A 343 -7.40 25.70 8.57
CA GLN A 343 -6.36 25.70 9.61
C GLN A 343 -4.96 25.62 8.95
N PRO A 344 -4.14 26.67 8.98
CA PRO A 344 -2.78 26.61 8.46
C PRO A 344 -1.92 25.65 9.31
N VAL A 345 -0.93 25.01 8.68
CA VAL A 345 -0.04 24.05 9.34
C VAL A 345 1.41 24.37 9.01
N GLY A 346 2.25 24.51 10.05
CA GLY A 346 3.69 24.68 9.89
C GLY A 346 4.11 26.10 9.50
N LEU A 347 3.20 27.07 9.57
CA LEU A 347 3.51 28.48 9.29
C LEU A 347 4.49 29.05 10.32
N GLU A 348 4.53 28.49 11.52
CA GLU A 348 5.50 28.81 12.58
C GLU A 348 6.96 28.46 12.23
N ASN A 349 7.18 27.58 11.25
CA ASN A 349 8.52 27.18 10.79
C ASN A 349 8.95 27.92 9.52
N GLU A 350 8.12 28.82 8.99
CA GLU A 350 8.40 29.54 7.76
C GLU A 350 9.45 30.63 8.01
N ALA A 351 10.52 30.65 7.19
CA ALA A 351 11.60 31.61 7.35
C ALA A 351 11.24 33.01 6.83
N ASP A 352 10.31 33.10 5.87
CA ASP A 352 9.86 34.35 5.27
C ASP A 352 8.70 34.96 6.07
N ALA A 353 9.02 35.90 6.96
CA ALA A 353 8.03 36.61 7.77
C ALA A 353 7.11 37.51 6.92
N GLU A 354 7.56 38.00 5.77
CA GLU A 354 6.74 38.82 4.87
C GLU A 354 5.67 37.96 4.20
N PHE A 355 5.99 36.71 3.87
CA PHE A 355 5.02 35.74 3.37
C PHE A 355 3.92 35.46 4.39
N ALA A 356 4.28 35.20 5.66
CA ALA A 356 3.30 35.00 6.72
C ALA A 356 2.38 36.22 6.92
N LYS A 357 2.93 37.44 6.84
CA LYS A 357 2.14 38.69 6.90
C LYS A 357 1.18 38.83 5.71
N ARG A 358 1.64 38.50 4.50
CA ARG A 358 0.85 38.58 3.26
C ARG A 358 -0.36 37.66 3.25
N LEU A 359 -0.26 36.50 3.90
CA LEU A 359 -1.37 35.56 4.05
C LEU A 359 -2.57 36.17 4.80
N GLY A 360 -2.38 37.18 5.65
CA GLY A 360 -3.47 37.85 6.38
C GLY A 360 -4.35 36.86 7.14
N ILE A 361 -5.65 36.80 6.81
CA ILE A 361 -6.61 35.89 7.46
C ILE A 361 -6.21 34.41 7.37
N PHE A 362 -5.47 34.02 6.32
CA PHE A 362 -5.00 32.65 6.11
C PHE A 362 -3.83 32.26 7.01
N ALA A 363 -3.23 33.22 7.73
CA ALA A 363 -2.26 32.93 8.77
C ALA A 363 -2.91 32.37 10.05
N THR A 364 -4.24 32.50 10.17
CA THR A 364 -5.01 32.07 11.35
C THR A 364 -6.07 31.03 10.97
N GLU A 365 -6.56 30.31 11.98
CA GLU A 365 -7.70 29.41 11.80
C GLU A 365 -9.01 30.20 11.72
N PHE A 366 -9.83 29.93 10.71
CA PHE A 366 -11.14 30.56 10.54
C PHE A 366 -12.16 29.59 9.92
N SER A 367 -13.45 29.91 10.07
CA SER A 367 -14.56 29.14 9.48
C SER A 367 -15.23 29.95 8.37
N VAL A 368 -15.54 29.30 7.27
CA VAL A 368 -16.21 29.89 6.10
C VAL A 368 -17.37 29.01 5.65
N ARG A 369 -18.40 29.60 5.05
CA ARG A 369 -19.48 28.79 4.45
C ARG A 369 -18.97 28.10 3.20
N LYS A 370 -19.47 26.90 2.91
CA LYS A 370 -19.03 26.14 1.73
C LYS A 370 -19.20 26.92 0.43
N ASP A 371 -20.23 27.76 0.33
CA ASP A 371 -20.55 28.53 -0.88
C ASP A 371 -19.55 29.66 -1.15
N GLU A 372 -18.86 30.16 -0.12
CA GLU A 372 -17.84 31.22 -0.21
C GLU A 372 -16.43 30.67 -0.49
N LEU A 373 -16.26 29.34 -0.45
CA LEU A 373 -14.96 28.68 -0.57
C LEU A 373 -14.26 28.99 -1.92
N GLY A 374 -15.03 29.20 -2.99
CA GLY A 374 -14.47 29.53 -4.31
C GLY A 374 -13.85 30.93 -4.39
N GLU A 375 -14.39 31.90 -3.65
CA GLU A 375 -13.83 33.26 -3.57
C GLU A 375 -12.58 33.26 -2.71
N LEU A 376 -12.68 32.62 -1.56
CA LEU A 376 -11.56 32.39 -0.65
C LEU A 376 -10.38 31.72 -1.36
N TRP A 377 -10.66 30.75 -2.24
CA TRP A 377 -9.63 30.06 -2.99
C TRP A 377 -8.85 30.95 -3.96
N ARG A 378 -9.55 31.86 -4.66
CA ARG A 378 -8.92 32.84 -5.54
C ARG A 378 -8.06 33.82 -4.75
N GLU A 379 -8.56 34.25 -3.59
CA GLU A 379 -7.82 35.14 -2.71
C GLU A 379 -6.56 34.46 -2.15
N LEU A 380 -6.66 33.19 -1.72
CA LEU A 380 -5.52 32.42 -1.25
C LEU A 380 -4.42 32.30 -2.32
N LYS A 381 -4.79 31.97 -3.57
CA LYS A 381 -3.82 31.92 -4.67
C LYS A 381 -3.13 33.26 -4.90
N SER A 382 -3.89 34.35 -4.86
CA SER A 382 -3.33 35.71 -5.00
C SER A 382 -2.36 36.05 -3.87
N ARG A 383 -2.66 35.64 -2.63
CA ARG A 383 -1.80 35.91 -1.46
C ARG A 383 -0.56 35.02 -1.41
N ILE A 384 -0.60 33.80 -1.97
CA ILE A 384 0.59 32.93 -2.06
C ILE A 384 1.55 33.42 -3.16
N SER A 385 1.03 33.95 -4.27
CA SER A 385 1.83 34.46 -5.38
C SER A 385 2.79 35.56 -4.95
N VAL A 386 4.00 35.55 -5.51
CA VAL A 386 5.04 36.55 -5.21
C VAL A 386 4.62 37.92 -5.74
N ASN A 387 3.97 37.93 -6.90
CA ASN A 387 3.56 39.12 -7.64
C ASN A 387 2.12 39.57 -7.33
N GLY A 388 1.42 38.86 -6.43
CA GLY A 388 0.07 39.19 -6.03
C GLY A 388 0.02 40.59 -5.43
N VAL A 389 -0.64 41.53 -6.12
CA VAL A 389 -0.97 42.84 -5.57
C VAL A 389 -2.07 42.63 -4.54
N PHE A 390 -1.76 42.87 -3.27
CA PHE A 390 -2.75 42.81 -2.20
C PHE A 390 -2.90 44.21 -1.59
N ASP A 391 -4.15 44.70 -1.52
CA ASP A 391 -4.47 45.96 -0.86
C ASP A 391 -4.46 45.74 0.65
N GLU A 392 -3.37 46.13 1.33
CA GLU A 392 -3.25 46.09 2.80
C GLU A 392 -4.29 46.99 3.52
N SER A 393 -5.13 47.74 2.81
CA SER A 393 -6.05 48.73 3.40
C SER A 393 -7.29 48.16 4.09
N MET A 394 -7.49 46.84 4.13
CA MET A 394 -8.67 46.21 4.76
C MET A 394 -8.48 45.78 6.22
N ASP A 395 -7.25 45.79 6.76
CA ASP A 395 -6.96 45.34 8.13
C ASP A 395 -7.29 46.40 9.22
N GLY A 396 -7.97 47.49 8.85
CA GLY A 396 -8.35 48.58 9.78
C GLY A 396 -9.67 48.36 10.54
N VAL A 397 -10.32 47.20 10.40
CA VAL A 397 -11.55 46.90 11.17
C VAL A 397 -11.14 46.16 12.44
N GLU A 398 -10.78 46.94 13.47
CA GLU A 398 -10.63 46.45 14.84
C GLU A 398 -11.91 45.75 15.27
N GLY A 399 -11.81 44.44 15.53
CA GLY A 399 -12.86 43.60 16.12
C GLY A 399 -12.78 43.52 17.63
#